data_AF-A0A9D8XJD0-F1
#
_entry.id   AF-A0A9D8XJD0-F1
#
_cell.length_a   1.000
_cell.length_b   1.000
_cell.length_c   1.000
_cell.angle_alpha   90.00
_cell.angle_beta   90.00
_cell.angle_gamma   90.00
#
_symmetry.space_group_name_H-M   'P 1'
#
loop_
_entity.id
_entity.type
_entity.pdbx_description
1 polymer ?
#
loop_
_entity_poly.entity_id
_entity_poly.type
_entity_poly.pdbx_seq_one_letter_code
_entity_poly.pdbx_strand_id
1 'polypeptide(L)'
;ALDNFLPRPADKKKAVILGAMRELGAYSQEEHERIINRLLASDLESILLIGEEFGHVNDARVRQFQDSDNCRKALETDPLQGYCILIKGSRSNQLEKLIDLL
;
A
#
# COMPACT_ATOMS: atom_id res chain seq x y z
N ALA A 1 -11.96 4.72 -2.21
CA ALA A 1 -10.89 5.24 -1.33
C ALA A 1 -9.74 5.77 -2.17
N LEU A 2 -9.12 4.92 -3.02
CA LEU A 2 -8.14 5.37 -4.01
C LEU A 2 -8.69 6.44 -4.95
N ASP A 3 -9.95 6.32 -5.38
CA ASP A 3 -10.61 7.29 -6.28
C ASP A 3 -10.69 8.70 -5.71
N ASN A 4 -10.70 8.84 -4.38
CA ASN A 4 -10.72 10.15 -3.72
C ASN A 4 -9.31 10.61 -3.36
N PHE A 5 -8.41 9.67 -3.08
CA PHE A 5 -7.06 9.98 -2.62
C PHE A 5 -6.12 10.34 -3.76
N LEU A 6 -6.10 9.54 -4.84
CA LEU A 6 -5.17 9.71 -5.96
C LEU A 6 -5.32 11.07 -6.68
N PRO A 7 -6.52 11.54 -7.07
CA PRO A 7 -6.63 12.81 -7.80
C PRO A 7 -6.49 14.05 -6.91
N ARG A 8 -6.44 13.89 -5.58
CA ARG A 8 -6.39 15.04 -4.67
C ARG A 8 -5.00 15.69 -4.71
N PRO A 9 -4.91 17.01 -4.95
CA PRO A 9 -3.66 17.74 -4.83
C PRO A 9 -3.12 17.63 -3.40
N ALA A 10 -1.81 17.46 -3.27
CA ALA A 10 -1.13 17.48 -1.99
C ALA A 10 0.11 18.35 -2.10
N ASP A 11 0.33 19.22 -1.12
CA ASP A 11 1.56 20.00 -0.99
C ASP A 11 2.75 19.12 -0.55
N LYS A 12 2.45 17.86 -0.20
CA LYS A 12 3.37 16.83 0.29
C LYS A 12 3.38 15.64 -0.65
N LYS A 13 4.49 14.90 -0.66
CA LYS A 13 4.60 13.59 -1.31
C LYS A 13 3.48 12.66 -0.87
N LYS A 14 3.04 11.76 -1.73
CA LYS A 14 1.93 10.85 -1.47
C LYS A 14 2.42 9.40 -1.43
N ALA A 15 1.96 8.69 -0.40
CA ALA A 15 2.22 7.27 -0.26
C ALA A 15 0.93 6.50 0.01
N VAL A 16 0.97 5.22 -0.33
CA VAL A 16 -0.10 4.28 0.02
C VAL A 16 0.48 3.08 0.75
N ILE A 17 -0.29 2.56 1.71
CA ILE A 17 -0.04 1.29 2.38
C ILE A 17 -1.31 0.46 2.22
N LEU A 18 -1.25 -0.59 1.40
CA LEU A 18 -2.39 -1.43 1.08
C LEU A 18 -2.19 -2.86 1.57
N GLY A 19 -3.18 -3.37 2.29
CA GLY A 19 -3.27 -4.79 2.67
C GLY A 19 -4.07 -5.59 1.65
N ALA A 20 -3.63 -6.82 1.38
CA ALA A 20 -4.29 -7.72 0.45
C ALA A 20 -5.70 -8.07 0.93
N MET A 21 -6.66 -7.98 0.00
CA MET A 21 -8.06 -8.34 0.24
C MET A 21 -8.25 -9.85 0.03
N ARG A 22 -8.31 -10.62 1.11
CA ARG A 22 -8.41 -12.09 1.10
C ARG A 22 -9.80 -12.66 0.79
N GLU A 23 -10.83 -11.82 0.80
CA GLU A 23 -12.24 -12.27 0.79
C GLU A 23 -12.80 -12.59 -0.61
N LEU A 24 -12.02 -12.43 -1.68
CA LEU A 24 -12.51 -12.52 -3.07
C LEU A 24 -12.17 -13.82 -3.81
N GLY A 25 -11.39 -14.74 -3.22
CA GLY A 25 -11.04 -16.01 -3.88
C GLY A 25 -10.39 -15.80 -5.26
N ALA A 26 -10.90 -16.47 -6.30
CA ALA A 26 -10.39 -16.37 -7.67
C ALA A 26 -10.55 -14.97 -8.31
N TYR A 27 -11.46 -14.13 -7.80
CA TYR A 27 -11.62 -12.74 -8.25
C TYR A 27 -10.57 -11.79 -7.63
N SER A 28 -9.78 -12.28 -6.67
CA SER A 28 -8.81 -11.42 -5.98
C SER A 28 -7.67 -10.98 -6.89
N GLN A 29 -7.18 -11.86 -7.78
CA GLN A 29 -6.00 -11.57 -8.60
C GLN A 29 -6.25 -10.47 -9.64
N GLU A 30 -7.33 -10.55 -10.43
CA GLU A 30 -7.65 -9.51 -11.43
C GLU A 30 -7.87 -8.14 -10.76
N GLU A 31 -8.52 -8.13 -9.59
CA GLU A 31 -8.73 -6.91 -8.82
C GLU A 31 -7.42 -6.37 -8.22
N HIS A 32 -6.52 -7.24 -7.74
CA HIS A 32 -5.18 -6.82 -7.30
C HIS A 32 -4.37 -6.24 -8.44
N GLU A 33 -4.38 -6.86 -9.61
CA GLU A 33 -3.72 -6.34 -10.82
C GLU A 33 -4.29 -4.98 -11.24
N ARG A 34 -5.62 -4.82 -11.22
CA ARG A 34 -6.27 -3.52 -11.46
C ARG A 34 -5.82 -2.47 -10.46
N ILE A 35 -5.77 -2.80 -9.18
CA ILE A 35 -5.29 -1.87 -8.14
C ILE A 35 -3.85 -1.51 -8.42
N ILE A 36 -2.96 -2.46 -8.65
CA ILE A 36 -1.54 -2.24 -8.94
C ILE A 36 -1.40 -1.30 -10.13
N ASN A 37 -2.05 -1.59 -11.25
CA ASN A 37 -1.99 -0.77 -12.46
C ASN A 37 -2.41 0.67 -12.19
N ARG A 38 -3.44 0.88 -11.37
CA ARG A 38 -3.86 2.23 -10.96
C ARG A 38 -2.84 2.94 -10.08
N LEU A 39 -2.16 2.24 -9.19
CA LEU A 39 -1.10 2.83 -8.36
C LEU A 39 0.11 3.21 -9.22
N LEU A 40 0.51 2.32 -10.15
CA LEU A 40 1.66 2.57 -11.02
C LEU A 40 1.41 3.74 -12.00
N ALA A 41 0.17 3.93 -12.43
CA ALA A 41 -0.25 5.06 -13.27
C ALA A 41 -0.41 6.39 -12.50
N SER A 42 -0.23 6.40 -11.18
CA SER A 42 -0.36 7.59 -10.35
C SER A 42 0.98 8.28 -10.06
N ASP A 43 0.89 9.46 -9.46
CA ASP A 43 2.02 10.30 -9.02
C ASP A 43 2.59 9.91 -7.66
N LEU A 44 2.13 8.80 -7.07
CA LEU A 44 2.65 8.29 -5.79
C LEU A 44 4.17 8.09 -5.87
N GLU A 45 4.89 8.53 -4.84
CA GLU A 45 6.33 8.30 -4.71
C GLU A 45 6.66 7.04 -3.89
N SER A 46 5.72 6.54 -3.08
CA SER A 46 5.91 5.29 -2.34
C SER A 46 4.63 4.45 -2.27
N ILE A 47 4.76 3.16 -2.59
CA ILE A 47 3.67 2.20 -2.59
C ILE A 47 4.12 1.01 -1.75
N LEU A 48 3.41 0.75 -0.65
CA LEU A 48 3.67 -0.41 0.22
C LEU A 48 2.50 -1.39 0.08
N LEU A 49 2.79 -2.60 -0.38
CA LEU A 49 1.82 -3.68 -0.56
C LEU A 49 2.09 -4.77 0.46
N ILE A 50 1.08 -5.14 1.24
CA ILE A 50 1.19 -6.10 2.34
C ILE A 50 0.29 -7.31 2.05
N GLY A 51 0.90 -8.45 1.78
CA GLY A 51 0.24 -9.70 1.41
C GLY A 51 0.78 -10.26 0.09
N GLU A 52 0.97 -11.58 0.06
CA GLU A 52 1.51 -12.32 -1.09
C GLU A 52 0.56 -12.30 -2.31
N GLU A 53 -0.72 -12.01 -2.07
CA GLU A 53 -1.77 -12.01 -3.09
C GLU A 53 -1.56 -10.92 -4.16
N PHE A 54 -0.81 -9.85 -3.84
CA PHE A 54 -0.43 -8.83 -4.82
C PHE A 54 0.58 -9.34 -5.87
N GLY A 55 1.11 -10.56 -5.73
CA GLY A 55 2.09 -11.11 -6.66
C GLY A 55 3.40 -10.31 -6.65
N HIS A 56 4.19 -10.42 -7.71
CA HIS A 56 5.43 -9.65 -7.86
C HIS A 56 5.20 -8.40 -8.72
N VAL A 57 5.57 -7.24 -8.20
CA VAL A 57 5.46 -5.94 -8.90
C VAL A 57 6.85 -5.33 -9.05
N ASN A 58 7.27 -5.13 -10.29
CA ASN A 58 8.59 -4.57 -10.61
C ASN A 58 8.47 -3.05 -10.90
N ASP A 59 8.46 -2.24 -9.84
CA ASP A 59 8.54 -0.78 -9.93
C ASP A 59 9.35 -0.26 -8.72
N ALA A 60 10.26 0.70 -8.96
CA ALA A 60 11.16 1.22 -7.94
C ALA A 60 10.45 1.91 -6.76
N ARG A 61 9.19 2.32 -6.93
CA ARG A 61 8.36 2.95 -5.90
C ARG A 61 7.66 1.92 -5.02
N VAL A 62 7.64 0.65 -5.43
CA VAL A 62 6.88 -0.42 -4.78
C VAL A 62 7.77 -1.20 -3.82
N ARG A 63 7.30 -1.32 -2.58
CA ARG A 63 7.84 -2.23 -1.56
C ARG A 63 6.76 -3.24 -1.20
N GLN A 64 7.11 -4.52 -1.25
CA GLN A 64 6.18 -5.62 -0.97
C GLN A 64 6.58 -6.34 0.31
N PHE A 65 5.61 -6.64 1.16
CA PHE A 65 5.81 -7.29 2.45
C PHE A 65 4.83 -8.44 2.60
N GLN A 66 5.27 -9.51 3.28
CA GLN A 66 4.40 -10.64 3.58
C GLN A 66 3.30 -10.27 4.60
N ASP A 67 3.65 -9.43 5.57
CA ASP A 67 2.78 -9.04 6.68
C ASP A 67 3.12 -7.62 7.19
N SER A 68 2.28 -7.12 8.10
CA SER A 68 2.44 -5.80 8.70
C SER A 68 3.66 -5.71 9.61
N ASP A 69 4.12 -6.80 10.22
CA ASP A 69 5.28 -6.79 11.11
C ASP A 69 6.59 -6.56 10.31
N ASN A 70 6.71 -7.16 9.13
CA ASN A 70 7.81 -6.93 8.20
C ASN A 70 7.77 -5.52 7.60
N CYS A 71 6.58 -5.02 7.27
CA CYS A 71 6.39 -3.63 6.86
C CYS A 71 6.83 -2.65 7.97
N ARG A 72 6.48 -2.94 9.23
CA ARG A 72 6.84 -2.13 10.40
C ARG A 72 8.35 -1.98 10.53
N LYS A 73 9.11 -3.08 10.47
CA LYS A 73 10.57 -3.06 10.53
C LYS A 73 11.19 -2.22 9.42
N ALA A 74 10.62 -2.27 8.22
CA ALA A 74 11.07 -1.44 7.10
C ALA A 74 10.80 0.04 7.34
N LEU A 75 9.62 0.40 7.87
CA LEU A 75 9.27 1.77 8.23
C LEU A 75 10.08 2.34 9.40
N GLU A 76 10.51 1.50 10.34
CA GLU A 76 11.45 1.91 11.41
C GLU A 76 12.81 2.32 10.85
N THR A 77 13.24 1.72 9.74
CA THR A 77 14.54 1.99 9.10
C THR A 77 14.44 3.10 8.05
N ASP A 78 13.34 3.14 7.30
CA ASP A 78 13.06 4.09 6.23
C ASP A 78 11.61 4.62 6.36
N PRO A 79 11.39 5.58 7.29
CA PRO A 79 10.06 6.08 7.59
C PRO A 79 9.50 6.97 6.49
N LEU A 80 8.17 6.97 6.32
CA LEU A 80 7.45 7.83 5.37
C LEU A 80 7.28 9.27 5.90
N GLN A 81 8.36 9.88 6.37
CA GLN A 81 8.32 11.25 6.92
C GLN A 81 7.94 12.27 5.85
N GLY A 82 6.97 13.14 6.19
CA GLY A 82 6.53 14.21 5.30
C GLY A 82 5.60 13.75 4.18
N TYR A 83 5.13 12.50 4.20
CA TYR A 83 4.13 12.01 3.25
C TYR A 83 2.71 12.30 3.71
N CYS A 84 1.80 12.46 2.75
CA CYS A 84 0.38 12.23 2.93
C CYS A 84 0.11 10.75 2.61
N ILE A 85 -0.42 10.00 3.59
CA ILE A 85 -0.46 8.53 3.51
C ILE A 85 -1.90 8.05 3.52
N LEU A 86 -2.27 7.24 2.53
CA LEU A 86 -3.48 6.41 2.59
C LEU A 86 -3.11 5.02 3.08
N ILE A 87 -3.67 4.61 4.21
CA ILE A 87 -3.58 3.24 4.71
C ILE A 87 -4.93 2.54 4.57
N LYS A 88 -4.96 1.34 3.97
CA LYS A 88 -6.20 0.56 3.79
C LYS A 88 -5.92 -0.93 3.72
N GLY A 89 -6.64 -1.72 4.50
CA GLY A 89 -6.60 -3.18 4.47
C GLY A 89 -7.81 -3.78 5.18
N SER A 90 -7.97 -5.10 5.12
CA SER A 90 -8.91 -5.81 5.98
C SER A 90 -8.37 -5.89 7.41
N ARG A 91 -9.25 -6.24 8.37
CA ARG A 91 -8.84 -6.43 9.78
C ARG A 91 -7.75 -7.49 9.93
N SER A 92 -7.75 -8.53 9.08
CA SER A 92 -6.74 -9.58 9.14
C SER A 92 -5.34 -9.10 8.74
N ASN A 93 -5.21 -7.96 8.04
CA ASN A 93 -3.90 -7.40 7.72
C ASN A 93 -3.24 -6.70 8.93
N GLN A 94 -4.01 -6.37 9.97
CA GLN A 94 -3.53 -5.71 11.20
C GLN A 94 -2.71 -4.44 10.92
N LEU A 95 -3.15 -3.61 9.96
CA LEU A 95 -2.42 -2.40 9.55
C LEU A 95 -2.40 -1.30 10.61
N GLU A 96 -3.29 -1.39 11.61
CA GLU A 96 -3.31 -0.51 12.78
C GLU A 96 -1.98 -0.50 13.54
N LYS A 97 -1.19 -1.57 13.45
CA LYS A 97 0.16 -1.68 14.03
C LYS A 97 1.20 -0.72 13.44
N LEU A 98 0.87 -0.09 12.31
CA LEU A 98 1.76 0.83 11.61
C LEU A 98 1.48 2.29 11.98
N ILE A 99 0.31 2.59 12.56
CA ILE A 99 -0.19 3.96 12.73
C ILE A 99 0.71 4.79 13.65
N ASP A 100 1.38 4.18 14.62
CA ASP A 100 2.32 4.84 15.52
C ASP A 100 3.62 5.29 14.84
N LEU A 101 3.88 4.84 13.60
CA LEU A 101 5.06 5.17 12.80
C LEU A 101 4.79 6.18 11.67
N LEU A 102 3.53 6.58 11.45
CA LEU A 102 3.08 7.40 10.30
C LEU A 102 2.70 8.83 10.72
#